data_AF-A0A1S8LZZ9-F1
#
_entry.id   AF-A0A1S8LZZ9-F1
#
_cell.length_a   1.000
_cell.length_b   1.000
_cell.length_c   1.000
_cell.angle_alpha   90.00
_cell.angle_beta   90.00
_cell.angle_gamma   90.00
#
_symmetry.space_group_name_H-M   'P 1'
#
loop_
_entity.id
_entity.type
_entity.pdbx_description
1 polymer ?
#
loop_
_entity_poly.entity_id
_entity_poly.type
_entity_poly.pdbx_seq_one_letter_code
_entity_poly.pdbx_strand_id
1 'polypeptide(L)'
;MAKYDYEFKKKIVNAYMNGEGGKKFLANKYGVKSPQDVMKWVNAFESFGEEGLMRSRKNETYTFEFKLHVVELYLSTEVSYQELALSVKMNNPPLITKWVNDFRLVLMLYDPNERGGVPKCLSQRKGNL
;
A
#
# COMPACT_ATOMS: atom_id res chain seq x y z
N MET A 1 3.64 -3.40 16.25
CA MET A 1 5.13 -3.50 16.33
C MET A 1 5.60 -4.58 15.34
N ALA A 2 6.72 -4.41 14.63
CA ALA A 2 7.33 -5.57 13.96
C ALA A 2 7.93 -6.47 15.04
N LYS A 3 7.76 -7.79 14.92
CA LYS A 3 8.33 -8.73 15.87
C LYS A 3 9.86 -8.84 15.75
N TYR A 4 10.40 -8.60 14.55
CA TYR A 4 11.81 -8.71 14.24
C TYR A 4 12.29 -7.44 13.53
N ASP A 5 13.37 -6.84 14.02
CA ASP A 5 13.99 -5.64 13.45
C ASP A 5 14.97 -5.98 12.31
N TYR A 6 15.57 -4.94 11.72
CA TYR A 6 16.50 -5.09 10.59
C TYR A 6 17.75 -5.87 10.97
N GLU A 7 18.40 -5.52 12.08
CA GLU A 7 19.65 -6.15 12.53
C GLU A 7 19.47 -7.63 12.83
N PHE A 8 18.36 -7.99 13.46
CA PHE A 8 18.02 -9.38 13.73
C PHE A 8 17.86 -10.18 12.43
N LYS A 9 17.16 -9.64 11.43
CA LYS A 9 17.03 -10.29 10.12
C LYS A 9 18.38 -10.42 9.41
N LYS A 10 19.19 -9.35 9.41
CA LYS A 10 20.51 -9.32 8.79
C LYS A 10 21.42 -10.39 9.37
N LYS A 11 21.42 -10.55 10.70
CA LYS A 11 22.17 -11.61 11.39
C LYS A 11 21.80 -13.00 10.89
N ILE A 12 20.50 -13.27 10.70
CA ILE A 12 20.00 -14.57 10.26
C ILE A 12 20.33 -14.84 8.80
N VAL A 13 20.19 -13.84 7.93
CA VAL A 13 20.57 -13.97 6.52
C VAL A 13 22.07 -14.23 6.40
N ASN A 14 22.92 -13.49 7.12
CA ASN A 14 24.37 -13.73 7.11
C ASN A 14 24.71 -15.16 7.57
N ALA A 15 24.06 -15.65 8.63
CA ALA A 15 24.24 -17.03 9.09
C ALA A 15 23.83 -18.06 8.03
N TYR A 16 22.77 -17.79 7.27
CA TYR A 16 22.36 -18.64 6.14
C TYR A 16 23.38 -18.62 5.01
N MET A 17 23.86 -17.43 4.61
CA MET A 17 24.86 -17.26 3.56
C MET A 17 26.21 -17.87 3.92
N ASN A 18 26.58 -17.85 5.20
CA ASN A 18 27.78 -18.50 5.73
C ASN A 18 27.64 -20.03 5.86
N GLY A 19 26.49 -20.60 5.49
CA GLY A 19 26.26 -22.04 5.57
C GLY A 19 26.13 -22.59 6.99
N GLU A 20 25.83 -21.76 7.99
CA GLU A 20 25.69 -22.21 9.39
C GLU A 20 24.52 -23.19 9.59
N GLY A 21 23.61 -23.30 8.62
CA GLY A 21 22.58 -24.33 8.56
C GLY A 21 21.37 -23.92 7.73
N GLY A 22 20.46 -24.88 7.50
CA GLY A 22 19.23 -24.65 6.74
C GLY A 22 18.17 -23.86 7.52
N LYS A 23 17.12 -23.42 6.81
CA LYS A 23 16.04 -22.58 7.37
C LYS A 23 15.42 -23.05 8.69
N LYS A 24 15.23 -24.38 8.85
CA LYS A 24 14.68 -24.97 10.09
C LYS A 24 15.65 -24.84 11.26
N PHE A 25 16.94 -25.08 11.01
CA PHE A 25 17.99 -24.97 12.00
C PHE A 25 18.13 -23.51 12.48
N LEU A 26 18.23 -22.56 11.54
CA LEU A 26 18.35 -21.15 11.88
C LEU A 26 17.10 -20.63 12.61
N ALA A 27 15.91 -21.06 12.21
CA ALA A 27 14.69 -20.67 12.90
C ALA A 27 14.70 -21.11 14.37
N ASN A 28 15.13 -22.33 14.66
CA ASN A 28 15.27 -22.81 16.04
C ASN A 28 16.39 -22.08 16.79
N LYS A 29 17.57 -21.91 16.17
CA LYS A 29 18.74 -21.23 16.76
C LYS A 29 18.43 -19.79 17.19
N TYR A 30 17.64 -19.08 16.40
CA TYR A 30 17.31 -17.67 16.63
C TYR A 30 15.90 -17.43 17.18
N GLY A 31 15.12 -18.48 17.48
CA GLY A 31 13.76 -18.34 18.04
C GLY A 31 12.71 -17.79 17.08
N VAL A 32 12.90 -17.98 15.77
CA VAL A 32 11.94 -17.60 14.74
C VAL A 32 10.83 -18.65 14.66
N LYS A 33 9.58 -18.23 14.91
CA LYS A 33 8.41 -19.12 14.92
C LYS A 33 8.22 -19.92 13.63
N SER A 34 8.52 -19.32 12.47
CA SER A 34 8.33 -19.96 11.16
C SER A 34 9.65 -20.04 10.41
N PRO A 35 10.13 -21.24 10.05
CA PRO A 35 11.26 -21.41 9.14
C PRO A 35 11.06 -20.75 7.77
N GLN A 36 9.81 -20.47 7.37
CA GLN A 36 9.55 -19.76 6.13
C GLN A 36 9.88 -18.27 6.23
N ASP A 37 9.83 -17.67 7.43
CA ASP A 37 10.22 -16.26 7.60
C ASP A 37 11.72 -16.07 7.38
N VAL A 38 12.55 -17.06 7.76
CA VAL A 38 13.98 -17.10 7.43
C VAL A 38 14.18 -17.04 5.92
N MET A 39 13.50 -17.91 5.16
CA MET A 39 13.62 -17.91 3.69
C MET A 39 13.10 -16.63 3.05
N LYS A 40 12.04 -16.03 3.58
CA LYS A 40 11.55 -14.74 3.08
C LYS A 40 12.62 -13.65 3.19
N TRP A 41 13.36 -13.62 4.30
CA TRP A 41 14.43 -12.64 4.48
C TRP A 41 15.64 -12.93 3.59
N VAL A 42 16.02 -14.20 3.45
CA VAL A 42 17.08 -14.62 2.52
C VAL A 42 16.74 -14.20 1.08
N ASN A 43 15.56 -14.58 0.59
CA ASN A 43 15.16 -14.25 -0.78
C ASN A 43 15.03 -12.73 -1.01
N ALA A 44 14.51 -11.99 -0.01
CA ALA A 44 14.43 -10.53 -0.08
C ALA A 44 15.83 -9.90 -0.14
N PHE A 45 16.78 -10.44 0.60
CA PHE A 45 18.17 -10.00 0.55
C PHE A 45 18.88 -10.36 -0.76
N GLU A 46 18.64 -11.55 -1.31
CA GLU A 46 19.17 -11.93 -2.63
C GLU A 46 18.62 -11.04 -3.75
N SER A 47 17.34 -10.66 -3.66
CA SER A 47 16.67 -9.87 -4.70
C SER A 47 16.94 -8.36 -4.61
N PHE A 48 17.06 -7.83 -3.40
CA PHE A 48 17.06 -6.38 -3.14
C PHE A 48 18.18 -5.92 -2.20
N GLY A 49 19.11 -6.81 -1.82
CA GLY A 49 20.18 -6.50 -0.86
C GLY A 49 19.66 -6.11 0.52
N GLU A 50 20.37 -5.20 1.17
CA GLU A 50 20.00 -4.72 2.51
C GLU A 50 18.61 -4.05 2.56
N GLU A 51 18.22 -3.36 1.48
CA GLU A 51 16.90 -2.73 1.38
C GLU A 51 15.75 -3.73 1.46
N GLY A 52 15.96 -4.97 0.99
CA GLY A 52 14.98 -6.05 1.09
C GLY A 52 14.67 -6.49 2.54
N LEU A 53 15.59 -6.24 3.48
CA LEU A 53 15.38 -6.51 4.89
C LEU A 53 14.72 -5.35 5.63
N MET A 54 14.87 -4.14 5.09
CA MET A 54 14.27 -2.94 5.63
C MET A 54 12.75 -3.07 5.59
N ARG A 55 12.11 -2.54 6.64
CA ARG A 55 10.66 -2.41 6.63
C ARG A 55 10.31 -1.35 5.60
N SER A 56 9.47 -1.70 4.63
CA SER A 56 8.75 -0.67 3.85
C SER A 56 7.87 0.12 4.83
N ARG A 57 8.36 1.29 5.23
CA ARG A 57 7.59 2.33 5.92
C ARG A 57 7.14 3.40 4.94
N LYS A 58 6.98 3.06 3.66
CA LYS A 58 6.32 3.97 2.72
C LYS A 58 4.83 3.96 3.08
N ASN A 59 4.48 4.73 4.11
CA ASN A 59 3.19 5.41 4.09
C ASN A 59 3.31 6.36 2.90
N GLU A 60 2.82 5.95 1.74
CA GLU A 60 2.69 6.88 0.63
C GLU A 60 1.75 7.98 1.10
N THR A 61 2.33 9.13 1.43
CA THR A 61 1.59 10.31 1.85
C THR A 61 1.11 10.99 0.60
N TYR A 62 -0.13 10.72 0.23
CA TYR A 62 -0.78 11.43 -0.85
C TYR A 62 -1.23 12.80 -0.35
N THR A 63 -0.90 13.85 -1.10
CA THR A 63 -1.38 15.20 -0.80
C THR A 63 -2.90 15.28 -0.90
N PHE A 64 -3.49 16.29 -0.27
CA PHE A 64 -4.93 16.52 -0.39
C PHE A 64 -5.34 16.71 -1.85
N GLU A 65 -4.59 17.48 -2.64
CA GLU A 65 -4.93 17.71 -4.05
C GLU A 65 -4.92 16.42 -4.86
N PHE A 66 -3.93 15.54 -4.62
CA PHE A 66 -3.88 14.25 -5.32
C PHE A 66 -5.08 13.37 -4.97
N LYS A 67 -5.42 13.26 -3.68
CA LYS A 67 -6.59 12.47 -3.24
C LYS A 67 -7.87 13.02 -3.86
N LEU A 68 -8.04 14.35 -3.87
CA LEU A 68 -9.18 15.00 -4.49
C LEU A 68 -9.24 14.68 -5.98
N HIS A 69 -8.13 14.83 -6.71
CA HIS A 69 -8.03 14.52 -8.14
C HIS A 69 -8.44 13.07 -8.45
N VAL A 70 -7.98 12.10 -7.67
CA VAL A 70 -8.34 10.68 -7.86
C VAL A 70 -9.84 10.45 -7.63
N VAL A 71 -10.43 11.09 -6.62
CA VAL A 71 -11.87 11.02 -6.36
C VAL A 71 -12.68 11.69 -7.47
N GLU A 72 -12.28 12.87 -7.94
CA GLU A 72 -12.91 13.56 -9.06
C GLU A 72 -12.85 12.71 -10.33
N LEU A 73 -11.70 12.08 -10.60
CA LEU A 73 -11.51 11.20 -11.75
C LEU A 73 -12.44 9.98 -11.67
N TYR A 74 -12.57 9.35 -10.51
CA TYR A 74 -13.53 8.26 -10.32
C TYR A 74 -14.98 8.69 -10.54
N LEU A 75 -15.38 9.85 -10.01
CA LEU A 75 -16.77 10.33 -10.11
C LEU A 75 -17.14 10.84 -11.51
N SER A 76 -16.14 11.17 -12.35
CA SER A 76 -16.34 11.69 -13.70
C SER A 76 -16.17 10.66 -14.82
N THR A 77 -15.72 9.44 -14.49
CA THR A 77 -15.44 8.37 -15.47
C THR A 77 -16.17 7.09 -15.08
N GLU A 78 -16.43 6.23 -16.06
CA GLU A 78 -17.05 4.91 -15.86
C GLU A 78 -15.99 3.81 -15.78
N VAL A 79 -15.03 3.96 -14.88
CA VAL A 79 -13.94 2.98 -14.68
C VAL A 79 -14.08 2.23 -13.36
N SER A 80 -13.61 0.99 -13.32
CA SER A 80 -13.50 0.26 -12.06
C SER A 80 -12.41 0.86 -11.16
N TYR A 81 -12.50 0.62 -9.85
CA TYR A 81 -11.44 1.02 -8.91
C TYR A 81 -10.07 0.42 -9.26
N GLN A 82 -10.04 -0.75 -9.90
CA GLN A 82 -8.80 -1.38 -10.34
C GLN A 82 -8.18 -0.63 -11.51
N GLU A 83 -8.96 -0.32 -12.54
CA GLU A 83 -8.50 0.44 -13.71
C GLU A 83 -8.03 1.85 -13.32
N LEU A 84 -8.76 2.51 -12.42
CA LEU A 84 -8.35 3.80 -11.86
C LEU A 84 -7.02 3.70 -11.12
N ALA A 85 -6.86 2.69 -10.25
CA ALA A 85 -5.61 2.51 -9.51
C ALA A 85 -4.41 2.32 -10.45
N LEU A 86 -4.58 1.55 -11.53
CA LEU A 86 -3.56 1.35 -12.55
C LEU A 86 -3.22 2.67 -13.28
N SER A 87 -4.22 3.48 -13.64
CA SER A 87 -3.98 4.75 -14.35
C SER A 87 -3.20 5.76 -13.52
N VAL A 88 -3.44 5.81 -12.20
CA VAL A 88 -2.72 6.71 -11.27
C VAL A 88 -1.50 6.05 -10.60
N LYS A 89 -1.08 4.87 -11.08
CA LYS A 89 0.06 4.09 -10.58
C LYS A 89 -0.02 3.77 -9.07
N MET A 90 -1.23 3.57 -8.56
CA MET A 90 -1.48 3.12 -7.19
C MET A 90 -1.72 1.61 -7.18
N ASN A 91 -1.04 0.90 -6.27
CA ASN A 91 -1.25 -0.54 -6.10
C ASN A 91 -2.19 -0.87 -4.92
N ASN A 92 -3.12 0.05 -4.60
CA ASN A 92 -4.05 -0.12 -3.49
C ASN A 92 -5.46 0.40 -3.85
N PRO A 93 -6.22 -0.33 -4.70
CA PRO A 93 -7.60 0.03 -5.03
C PRO A 93 -8.50 0.24 -3.80
N PRO A 94 -8.42 -0.57 -2.71
CA PRO A 94 -9.20 -0.34 -1.49
C PRO A 94 -8.98 1.04 -0.85
N LEU A 95 -7.78 1.62 -0.98
CA LEU A 95 -7.50 2.95 -0.48
C LEU A 95 -8.26 4.03 -1.26
N ILE A 96 -8.42 3.86 -2.56
CA ILE A 96 -9.22 4.74 -3.42
C ILE A 96 -10.70 4.64 -3.05
N THR A 97 -11.21 3.42 -2.85
CA THR A 97 -12.59 3.20 -2.36
C THR A 97 -12.85 3.95 -1.04
N LYS A 98 -11.88 3.91 -0.12
CA LYS A 98 -11.97 4.64 1.14
C LYS A 98 -12.08 6.15 0.90
N TRP A 99 -11.22 6.74 0.06
CA TRP A 99 -11.28 8.18 -0.23
C TRP A 99 -12.59 8.62 -0.87
N VAL A 100 -13.12 7.82 -1.80
CA VAL A 100 -14.42 8.10 -2.43
C VAL A 100 -15.56 8.05 -1.42
N ASN A 101 -15.54 7.07 -0.51
CA ASN A 101 -16.55 6.98 0.55
C ASN A 101 -16.45 8.13 1.54
N ASP A 102 -15.25 8.48 1.98
CA ASP A 102 -15.00 9.62 2.87
C ASP A 102 -15.52 10.92 2.24
N PHE A 103 -15.26 11.13 0.94
CA PHE A 103 -15.76 12.29 0.20
C PHE A 103 -17.29 12.29 0.09
N ARG A 104 -17.91 11.15 -0.24
CA ARG A 104 -19.38 11.02 -0.30
C ARG A 104 -20.04 11.29 1.05
N LEU A 105 -19.45 10.82 2.15
CA LEU A 105 -19.95 11.10 3.49
C LEU A 105 -19.90 12.60 3.80
N VAL A 106 -18.82 13.29 3.44
CA VAL A 106 -18.73 14.76 3.60
C VAL A 106 -19.84 15.46 2.80
N LEU A 107 -20.09 15.04 1.55
CA LEU A 107 -21.18 15.59 0.75
C LEU A 107 -22.56 15.38 1.39
N MET A 108 -22.84 14.16 1.88
CA MET A 108 -24.10 13.83 2.56
C MET A 108 -24.32 14.62 3.86
N LEU A 109 -23.25 14.94 4.59
CA LEU A 109 -23.32 15.71 5.83
C LEU A 109 -23.54 17.22 5.58
N TYR A 110 -23.10 17.73 4.43
CA TYR A 110 -23.28 19.13 4.05
C TYR A 110 -24.58 19.40 3.30
N ASP A 111 -25.20 18.38 2.69
CA ASP A 111 -26.45 18.52 1.95
C ASP A 111 -27.49 17.47 2.38
N PRO A 112 -28.41 17.81 3.32
CA PRO A 112 -29.43 16.88 3.80
C PRO A 112 -30.51 16.52 2.76
N ASN A 113 -30.55 17.18 1.58
CA ASN A 113 -31.71 17.10 0.67
C ASN A 113 -31.39 16.69 -0.78
N GLU A 114 -30.13 16.60 -1.20
CA GLU A 114 -29.81 16.09 -2.55
C GLU A 114 -29.57 14.57 -2.58
N ARG A 115 -30.68 13.81 -2.68
CA ARG A 115 -30.63 12.39 -3.07
C ARG A 115 -30.16 12.28 -4.53
N GLY A 116 -28.87 11.99 -4.72
CA GLY A 116 -28.35 11.35 -5.93
C GLY A 116 -27.77 12.25 -7.03
N GLY A 117 -27.46 13.51 -6.75
CA GLY A 117 -26.78 14.42 -7.69
C GLY A 117 -25.27 14.45 -7.48
N VAL A 118 -24.50 14.35 -8.57
CA VAL A 118 -23.06 14.66 -8.56
C VAL A 118 -22.88 16.15 -8.19
N PRO A 119 -22.02 16.51 -7.21
CA PRO A 119 -21.87 17.89 -6.77
C PRO A 119 -21.54 18.85 -7.91
N LYS A 120 -22.13 20.05 -7.86
CA LYS A 120 -22.00 21.11 -8.88
C LYS A 120 -20.55 21.58 -9.13
N CYS A 121 -19.62 21.30 -8.21
CA CYS A 121 -18.18 21.55 -8.44
C CYS A 121 -17.57 20.68 -9.56
N LEU A 122 -18.18 19.53 -9.86
CA LEU A 122 -17.76 18.63 -10.94
C LEU A 122 -18.34 19.02 -12.31
N SER A 123 -19.25 20.01 -12.37
CA SER A 123 -19.88 20.40 -13.64
C SER A 123 -19.09 21.43 -14.45
N GLN A 124 -17.96 21.94 -13.96
CA GLN A 124 -17.23 23.04 -14.60
C GLN A 124 -15.93 22.67 -15.33
N ARG A 125 -15.59 21.37 -15.44
CA ARG A 125 -14.42 20.91 -16.22
C ARG A 125 -14.78 19.94 -17.36
N LYS A 126 -15.89 20.20 -18.07
CA LYS A 126 -16.12 19.65 -19.41
C LYS A 126 -15.73 20.70 -20.45
N GLY A 127 -14.47 20.71 -20.83
CA GLY A 127 -13.97 21.60 -21.87
C GLY A 127 -12.45 21.72 -21.82
N ASN A 128 -11.78 20.75 -22.46
CA ASN A 128 -10.70 20.95 -23.44
C ASN A 128 -9.82 19.70 -23.49
N LEU A 129 -9.87 19.06 -24.65
CA LEU A 129 -8.83 18.18 -25.19
C LEU A 129 -7.51 18.96 -25.33
#